data_AF-A0A3L8Q9W6-F1
#
_entry.id   AF-A0A3L8Q9W6-F1
#
_cell.length_a   1.000
_cell.length_b   1.000
_cell.length_c   1.000
_cell.angle_alpha   90.00
_cell.angle_beta   90.00
_cell.angle_gamma   90.00
#
_symmetry.space_group_name_H-M   'P 1'
#
loop_
_entity.id
_entity.type
_entity.pdbx_description
1 polymer ?
#
loop_
_entity_poly.entity_id
_entity_poly.type
_entity_poly.pdbx_seq_one_letter_code
_entity_poly.pdbx_strand_id
1 'polypeptide(L)'
;MGLEKLHPFDAGKWGKVINFLKVLCKIMDFLHVSILTFGNEAGNEWSFVVATITEIPPVAFLPNFIVQRKVLKPLRTQTGGTIMAGKLAVDRGWAINVGGGFHHCSSDKGGGFCAYADITLAIKFLFERVQGVSRATIIDLDAH
;
A
#
# COMPACT_ATOMS: atom_id res chain seq x y z
N MET A 1 -18.00 -6.04 15.51
CA MET A 1 -17.53 -7.32 14.95
C MET A 1 -17.29 -7.06 13.48
N GLY A 2 -16.06 -6.81 13.06
CA GLY A 2 -15.76 -6.40 11.70
C GLY A 2 -15.24 -7.55 10.82
N LEU A 3 -15.03 -7.22 9.56
CA LEU A 3 -14.59 -8.14 8.49
C LEU A 3 -13.21 -8.76 8.78
N GLU A 4 -12.44 -8.23 9.75
CA GLU A 4 -11.13 -8.74 10.17
C GLU A 4 -11.15 -10.19 10.69
N LYS A 5 -12.32 -10.72 11.07
CA LYS A 5 -12.46 -12.13 11.48
C LYS A 5 -12.72 -13.10 10.32
N LEU A 6 -13.05 -12.57 9.14
CA LEU A 6 -13.39 -13.35 7.95
C LEU A 6 -12.18 -13.58 7.04
N HIS A 7 -11.01 -13.09 7.43
CA HIS A 7 -9.80 -13.17 6.65
C HIS A 7 -8.58 -13.27 7.58
N PRO A 8 -7.54 -14.08 7.26
CA PRO A 8 -6.30 -14.17 8.06
C PRO A 8 -5.53 -12.85 8.18
N PHE A 9 -5.83 -11.86 7.33
CA PHE A 9 -5.21 -10.54 7.33
C PHE A 9 -5.81 -9.63 8.41
N ASP A 10 -5.02 -9.33 9.44
CA ASP A 10 -5.38 -8.35 10.48
C ASP A 10 -5.31 -6.91 9.94
N ALA A 11 -6.46 -6.36 9.57
CA ALA A 11 -6.59 -4.96 9.14
C ALA A 11 -6.15 -3.93 10.20
N GLY A 12 -6.09 -4.33 11.48
CA GLY A 12 -5.62 -3.50 12.59
C GLY A 12 -4.10 -3.59 12.86
N LYS A 13 -3.37 -4.47 12.16
CA LYS A 13 -1.93 -4.73 12.36
C LYS A 13 -1.10 -3.45 12.37
N TRP A 14 -1.33 -2.57 11.39
CA TRP A 14 -0.54 -1.35 11.22
C TRP A 14 -0.71 -0.36 12.37
N GLY A 15 -1.91 -0.26 12.94
CA GLY A 15 -2.15 0.57 14.11
C GLY A 15 -1.37 0.09 15.33
N LYS A 16 -1.29 -1.23 15.53
CA LYS A 16 -0.50 -1.84 16.62
C LYS A 16 0.99 -1.56 16.44
N VAL A 17 1.52 -1.73 15.22
CA VAL A 17 2.94 -1.43 14.89
C VAL A 17 3.25 0.04 15.14
N ILE A 18 2.41 0.97 14.67
CA ILE A 18 2.62 2.41 14.87
C ILE A 18 2.62 2.76 16.36
N ASN A 19 1.69 2.22 17.15
CA ASN A 19 1.63 2.47 18.59
C ASN A 19 2.89 1.96 19.29
N PHE A 20 3.37 0.77 18.93
CA PHE A 20 4.61 0.23 19.46
C PHE A 20 5.82 1.12 19.12
N LEU A 21 5.94 1.55 17.87
CA LEU A 21 7.02 2.44 17.42
C LEU A 21 6.99 3.81 18.10
N LYS A 22 5.80 4.38 18.36
CA LYS A 22 5.66 5.64 19.11
C LYS A 22 6.23 5.52 20.52
N VAL A 23 5.99 4.40 21.19
CA VAL A 23 6.47 4.16 22.55
C VAL A 23 7.98 3.97 22.59
N LEU A 24 8.54 3.19 21.66
CA LEU A 24 9.97 2.87 21.67
C LEU A 24 10.86 4.00 21.13
N CYS A 25 10.48 4.58 20.00
CA CYS A 25 11.39 5.38 19.20
C CYS A 25 11.17 6.89 19.34
N LYS A 26 10.19 7.34 20.17
CA LYS A 26 9.78 8.76 20.29
C LYS A 26 9.64 9.45 18.92
N ILE A 27 9.14 8.73 17.91
CA ILE A 27 9.05 9.24 16.53
C ILE A 27 8.13 10.46 16.52
N MET A 28 8.67 11.62 16.14
CA MET A 28 7.96 12.92 16.13
C MET A 28 7.30 13.24 14.78
N ASP A 29 7.82 12.74 13.66
CA ASP A 29 7.36 13.16 12.33
C ASP A 29 6.47 12.11 11.68
N PHE A 30 5.15 12.23 11.90
CA PHE A 30 4.15 11.54 11.08
C PHE A 30 3.80 12.42 9.89
N LEU A 31 4.25 12.03 8.70
CA LEU A 31 3.90 12.73 7.48
C LEU A 31 2.59 12.18 6.91
N HIS A 32 1.61 13.05 6.74
CA HIS A 32 0.34 12.68 6.11
C HIS A 32 0.51 12.69 4.60
N VAL A 33 0.33 11.54 3.96
CA VAL A 33 0.44 11.42 2.50
C VAL A 33 -0.92 11.70 1.88
N SER A 34 -0.99 12.76 1.08
CA SER A 34 -2.17 13.02 0.24
C SER A 34 -2.26 11.97 -0.86
N ILE A 35 -3.47 11.67 -1.33
CA ILE A 35 -3.69 10.71 -2.41
C ILE A 35 -2.97 11.22 -3.65
N LEU A 36 -1.89 10.54 -4.01
CA LEU A 36 -1.26 10.71 -5.30
C LEU A 36 -2.14 9.99 -6.33
N THR A 37 -2.63 10.75 -7.31
CA THR A 37 -3.29 10.20 -8.50
C THR A 37 -2.21 9.60 -9.39
N PHE A 38 -2.00 8.28 -9.24
CA PHE A 38 -1.23 7.51 -10.21
C PHE A 38 -2.18 6.96 -11.28
N GLY A 39 -1.79 7.13 -12.54
CA GLY A 39 -2.44 6.50 -13.68
C GLY A 39 -2.19 4.99 -13.63
N ASN A 40 -3.00 4.28 -12.84
CA ASN A 40 -3.28 2.87 -13.08
C ASN A 40 -4.75 2.63 -12.78
N GLU A 41 -5.41 2.00 -13.74
CA GLU A 41 -6.84 2.05 -14.03
C GLU A 41 -7.74 1.29 -13.04
N ALA A 42 -7.26 0.94 -11.83
CA ALA A 42 -8.10 0.31 -10.82
C ALA A 42 -9.14 1.27 -10.20
N GLY A 43 -9.35 2.45 -10.79
CA GLY A 43 -10.27 3.48 -10.32
C GLY A 43 -11.75 3.11 -10.46
N ASN A 44 -12.07 2.14 -11.32
CA ASN A 44 -13.45 1.69 -11.60
C ASN A 44 -13.64 0.17 -11.46
N GLU A 45 -12.80 -0.51 -10.67
CA GLU A 45 -12.97 -1.94 -10.44
C GLU A 45 -14.31 -2.25 -9.79
N TRP A 46 -15.05 -3.19 -10.39
CA TRP A 46 -16.29 -3.70 -9.85
C TRP A 46 -16.02 -4.48 -8.55
N SER A 47 -16.98 -4.51 -7.62
CA SER A 47 -16.81 -5.14 -6.31
C SER A 47 -16.34 -6.60 -6.39
N PHE A 48 -16.68 -7.30 -7.48
CA PHE A 48 -16.22 -8.66 -7.78
C PHE A 48 -14.70 -8.76 -8.03
N VAL A 49 -14.14 -7.85 -8.83
CA VAL A 49 -12.69 -7.83 -9.10
C VAL A 49 -11.93 -7.53 -7.80
N VAL A 50 -12.42 -6.58 -7.01
CA VAL A 50 -11.81 -6.26 -5.71
C VAL A 50 -11.90 -7.42 -4.73
N ALA A 51 -13.00 -8.18 -4.73
CA ALA A 51 -13.12 -9.38 -3.91
C ALA A 51 -12.10 -10.45 -4.28
N THR A 52 -11.81 -10.62 -5.58
CA THR A 52 -10.76 -11.53 -6.06
C THR A 52 -9.37 -11.04 -5.65
N ILE A 53 -9.06 -9.75 -5.85
CA ILE A 53 -7.76 -9.16 -5.48
C ILE A 53 -7.49 -9.24 -3.98
N THR A 54 -8.53 -9.01 -3.17
CA THR A 54 -8.43 -9.03 -1.71
C THR A 54 -8.64 -10.41 -1.11
N GLU A 55 -9.01 -11.42 -1.89
CA GLU A 55 -9.34 -12.77 -1.39
C GLU A 55 -10.40 -12.76 -0.28
N ILE A 56 -11.30 -11.76 -0.29
CA ILE A 56 -12.42 -11.64 0.64
C ILE A 56 -13.73 -11.73 -0.17
N PRO A 57 -14.30 -12.94 -0.33
CA PRO A 57 -15.55 -13.12 -1.09
C PRO A 57 -16.71 -12.19 -0.65
N PRO A 58 -16.92 -11.90 0.65
CA PRO A 58 -17.94 -10.94 1.09
C PRO A 58 -17.85 -9.54 0.48
N VAL A 59 -16.67 -9.09 0.02
CA VAL A 59 -16.48 -7.78 -0.61
C VAL A 59 -17.28 -7.68 -1.92
N ALA A 60 -17.53 -8.79 -2.61
CA ALA A 60 -18.25 -8.82 -3.88
C ALA A 60 -19.69 -8.29 -3.74
N PHE A 61 -20.29 -8.43 -2.55
CA PHE A 61 -21.67 -8.03 -2.26
C PHE A 61 -21.78 -6.60 -1.72
N LEU A 62 -20.65 -5.90 -1.51
CA LEU A 62 -20.67 -4.52 -1.05
C LEU A 62 -20.95 -3.56 -2.22
N PRO A 63 -21.76 -2.51 -2.01
CA PRO A 63 -21.90 -1.43 -2.97
C PRO A 63 -20.54 -0.87 -3.38
N ASN A 64 -20.35 -0.64 -4.69
CA ASN A 64 -19.05 -0.24 -5.23
C ASN A 64 -18.47 1.01 -4.55
N PHE A 65 -19.31 2.00 -4.22
CA PHE A 65 -18.86 3.21 -3.51
C PHE A 65 -18.23 2.91 -2.13
N ILE A 66 -18.68 1.86 -1.44
CA ILE A 66 -18.11 1.42 -0.17
C ILE A 66 -16.75 0.79 -0.42
N VAL A 67 -16.66 -0.11 -1.40
CA VAL A 67 -15.41 -0.78 -1.78
C VAL A 67 -14.35 0.24 -2.19
N GLN A 68 -14.72 1.19 -3.06
CA GLN A 68 -13.86 2.29 -3.48
C GLN A 68 -13.37 3.12 -2.28
N ARG A 69 -14.27 3.50 -1.37
CA ARG A 69 -13.96 4.40 -0.25
C ARG A 69 -13.22 3.71 0.89
N LYS A 70 -13.52 2.46 1.18
CA LYS A 70 -13.06 1.74 2.39
C LYS A 70 -11.97 0.71 2.13
N VAL A 71 -11.78 0.29 0.88
CA VAL A 71 -10.74 -0.68 0.49
C VAL A 71 -9.73 -0.01 -0.43
N LEU A 72 -10.15 0.39 -1.63
CA LEU A 72 -9.22 0.86 -2.66
C LEU A 72 -8.57 2.20 -2.32
N LYS A 73 -9.33 3.15 -1.75
CA LYS A 73 -8.78 4.45 -1.34
C LYS A 73 -7.67 4.32 -0.28
N PRO A 74 -7.84 3.57 0.83
CA PRO A 74 -6.74 3.29 1.76
C PRO A 74 -5.52 2.63 1.12
N LEU A 75 -5.70 1.59 0.29
CA LEU A 75 -4.59 0.93 -0.42
C LEU A 75 -3.84 1.90 -1.34
N ARG A 76 -4.56 2.82 -1.99
CA ARG A 76 -3.96 3.88 -2.80
C ARG A 76 -3.16 4.89 -1.97
N THR A 77 -3.66 5.27 -0.79
CA THR A 77 -2.91 6.12 0.14
C THR A 77 -1.64 5.41 0.63
N GLN A 78 -1.71 4.12 0.95
CA GLN A 78 -0.55 3.31 1.33
C GLN A 78 0.49 3.24 0.19
N THR A 79 0.03 3.08 -1.05
CA THR A 79 0.87 3.13 -2.25
C THR A 79 1.60 4.47 -2.38
N GLY A 80 0.88 5.58 -2.22
CA GLY A 80 1.49 6.91 -2.19
C GLY A 80 2.53 7.05 -1.07
N GLY A 81 2.29 6.41 0.07
CA GLY A 81 3.24 6.32 1.18
C GLY A 81 4.56 5.67 0.80
N THR A 82 4.55 4.59 0.02
CA THR A 82 5.76 3.88 -0.43
C THR A 82 6.60 4.78 -1.34
N ILE A 83 5.96 5.53 -2.23
CA ILE A 83 6.63 6.47 -3.15
C ILE A 83 7.24 7.64 -2.38
N MET A 84 6.49 8.19 -1.42
CA MET A 84 6.97 9.26 -0.56
C MET A 84 8.13 8.79 0.32
N ALA A 85 8.06 7.58 0.88
CA ALA A 85 9.15 6.98 1.63
C ALA A 85 10.40 6.82 0.76
N GLY A 86 10.26 6.37 -0.49
CA GLY A 86 11.37 6.32 -1.44
C GLY A 86 12.05 7.69 -1.62
N LYS A 87 11.28 8.76 -1.86
CA LYS A 87 11.83 10.12 -2.00
C LYS A 87 12.52 10.60 -0.73
N LEU A 88 11.89 10.39 0.42
CA LEU A 88 12.44 10.79 1.72
C LEU A 88 13.70 10.01 2.06
N ALA A 89 13.80 8.73 1.67
CA ALA A 89 15.00 7.94 1.89
C ALA A 89 16.20 8.47 1.09
N VAL A 90 15.98 8.97 -0.13
CA VAL A 90 17.03 9.67 -0.89
C VAL A 90 17.45 10.97 -0.19
N ASP A 91 16.48 11.74 0.33
CA ASP A 91 16.77 13.05 0.93
C ASP A 91 17.34 12.97 2.36
N ARG A 92 16.98 11.93 3.11
CA ARG A 92 17.24 11.80 4.56
C ARG A 92 18.04 10.55 4.94
N GLY A 93 18.40 9.72 3.98
CA GLY A 93 19.11 8.45 4.16
C GLY A 93 18.21 7.23 4.38
N TRP A 94 17.04 7.38 5.03
CA TRP A 94 16.07 6.29 5.19
C TRP A 94 14.65 6.81 5.47
N ALA A 95 13.65 5.97 5.19
CA ALA A 95 12.25 6.19 5.54
C ALA A 95 11.49 4.86 5.58
N ILE A 96 10.38 4.80 6.32
CA ILE A 96 9.55 3.60 6.47
C ILE A 96 8.10 3.94 6.11
N ASN A 97 7.49 3.14 5.24
CA ASN A 97 6.04 3.11 5.07
C ASN A 97 5.47 1.81 5.64
N VAL A 98 4.85 1.88 6.82
CA VAL A 98 4.31 0.71 7.51
C VAL A 98 3.16 0.06 6.74
N GLY A 99 2.41 0.82 5.93
CA GLY A 99 1.21 0.30 5.25
C GLY A 99 1.43 -0.24 3.84
N GLY A 100 2.65 -0.18 3.30
CA GLY A 100 2.97 -0.64 1.94
C GLY A 100 3.41 -2.10 1.87
N GLY A 101 4.14 -2.45 0.81
CA GLY A 101 4.68 -3.79 0.61
C GLY A 101 3.75 -4.70 -0.20
N PHE A 102 3.09 -4.15 -1.22
CA PHE A 102 2.13 -4.89 -2.05
C PHE A 102 2.83 -5.74 -3.12
N HIS A 103 3.64 -6.70 -2.67
CA HIS A 103 4.55 -7.49 -3.50
C HIS A 103 3.87 -8.52 -4.42
N HIS A 104 2.59 -8.87 -4.19
CA HIS A 104 1.84 -9.78 -5.04
C HIS A 104 1.18 -9.10 -6.26
N CYS A 105 1.23 -7.77 -6.38
CA CYS A 105 0.64 -7.06 -7.51
C CYS A 105 1.65 -6.92 -8.67
N SER A 106 1.24 -7.35 -9.87
CA SER A 106 1.93 -7.11 -11.13
C SER A 106 1.27 -5.96 -11.92
N SER A 107 1.76 -5.69 -13.13
CA SER A 107 1.18 -4.69 -14.04
C SER A 107 -0.23 -5.04 -14.53
N ASP A 108 -0.58 -6.32 -14.55
CA ASP A 108 -1.79 -6.87 -15.15
C ASP A 108 -2.69 -7.61 -14.14
N LYS A 109 -2.21 -7.87 -12.92
CA LYS A 109 -2.93 -8.65 -11.91
C LYS A 109 -2.65 -8.15 -10.49
N GLY A 110 -3.71 -8.13 -9.67
CA GLY A 110 -3.60 -8.03 -8.22
C GLY A 110 -3.91 -9.38 -7.57
N GLY A 111 -3.48 -9.56 -6.32
CA GLY A 111 -3.69 -10.78 -5.53
C GLY A 111 -3.17 -10.59 -4.11
N GLY A 112 -3.60 -11.42 -3.15
CA GLY A 112 -3.14 -11.33 -1.76
C GLY A 112 -3.19 -9.92 -1.16
N PHE A 113 -4.30 -9.18 -1.30
CA PHE A 113 -4.50 -7.78 -0.84
C PHE A 113 -3.77 -6.70 -1.63
N CYS A 114 -2.96 -7.09 -2.62
CA CYS A 114 -2.13 -6.19 -3.38
C CYS A 114 -2.92 -5.68 -4.60
N ALA A 115 -3.67 -4.59 -4.43
CA ALA A 115 -4.43 -3.96 -5.52
C ALA A 115 -3.60 -3.00 -6.38
N TYR A 116 -2.46 -2.55 -5.85
CA TYR A 116 -1.57 -1.59 -6.52
C TYR A 116 -0.13 -2.05 -6.34
N ALA A 117 0.67 -2.05 -7.41
CA ALA A 117 2.08 -2.43 -7.37
C ALA A 117 2.96 -1.31 -6.81
N ASP A 118 2.85 -1.06 -5.50
CA ASP A 118 3.47 0.10 -4.84
C ASP A 118 5.00 0.13 -4.94
N ILE A 119 5.66 -1.02 -4.78
CA ILE A 119 7.13 -1.17 -4.94
C ILE A 119 7.56 -0.73 -6.34
N THR A 120 6.88 -1.24 -7.37
CA THR A 120 7.16 -0.92 -8.78
C THR A 120 6.91 0.55 -9.07
N LEU A 121 5.80 1.10 -8.58
CA LEU A 121 5.47 2.52 -8.76
C LEU A 121 6.48 3.43 -8.05
N ALA A 122 6.97 3.06 -6.88
CA ALA A 122 8.03 3.78 -6.16
C ALA A 122 9.34 3.77 -6.93
N ILE A 123 9.80 2.62 -7.42
CA ILE A 123 11.04 2.54 -8.20
C ILE A 123 10.93 3.35 -9.49
N LYS A 124 9.81 3.22 -10.21
CA LYS A 124 9.56 4.01 -11.43
C LYS A 124 9.58 5.51 -11.15
N PHE A 125 8.90 5.95 -10.08
CA PHE A 125 8.93 7.35 -9.67
C PHE A 125 10.35 7.82 -9.35
N LEU A 126 11.13 7.03 -8.60
CA LEU A 126 12.50 7.40 -8.26
C LEU A 126 13.37 7.56 -9.49
N PHE A 127 13.32 6.62 -10.44
CA PHE A 127 14.12 6.69 -11.67
C PHE A 127 13.70 7.86 -12.57
N GLU A 128 12.41 8.17 -12.66
CA GLU A 128 11.90 9.23 -13.55
C GLU A 128 12.00 10.64 -12.94
N ARG A 129 11.87 10.76 -11.62
CA ARG A 129 11.63 12.06 -10.94
C ARG A 129 12.70 12.44 -9.94
N VAL A 130 13.63 11.55 -9.59
CA VAL A 130 14.69 11.83 -8.61
C VAL A 130 16.06 11.72 -9.29
N GLN A 131 16.77 12.84 -9.36
CA GLN A 131 18.10 12.89 -9.96
C GLN A 131 19.09 12.00 -9.21
N GLY A 132 19.94 11.29 -9.94
CA GLY A 132 20.99 10.45 -9.39
C GLY A 132 20.57 9.02 -9.04
N VAL A 133 19.28 8.68 -9.12
CA VAL A 133 18.80 7.30 -8.93
C VAL A 133 18.66 6.61 -10.29
N SER A 134 19.46 5.58 -10.54
CA SER A 134 19.42 4.79 -11.79
C SER A 134 19.34 3.29 -11.58
N ARG A 135 19.53 2.83 -10.33
CA ARG A 135 19.49 1.42 -9.94
C ARG A 135 18.81 1.28 -8.59
N ALA A 136 18.10 0.18 -8.41
CA ALA A 136 17.46 -0.21 -7.17
C ALA A 136 17.64 -1.72 -6.97
N THR A 137 17.73 -2.13 -5.71
CA THR A 137 17.70 -3.54 -5.31
C THR A 137 16.52 -3.72 -4.38
N ILE A 138 15.64 -4.67 -4.70
CA ILE A 138 14.55 -5.08 -3.83
C ILE A 138 15.03 -6.27 -3.02
N ILE A 139 14.87 -6.19 -1.70
CA ILE A 139 15.11 -7.32 -0.79
C ILE A 139 13.75 -7.64 -0.19
N ASP A 140 13.21 -8.81 -0.56
CA ASP A 140 11.96 -9.32 -0.02
C ASP A 140 12.28 -10.41 1.02
N LEU A 141 11.78 -10.20 2.24
CA LEU A 141 11.93 -11.12 3.38
C LEU A 141 10.56 -11.66 3.83
N ASP A 142 9.51 -11.39 3.07
CA ASP A 142 8.21 -11.99 3.30
C ASP A 142 8.28 -13.52 3.05
N ALA A 143 7.42 -14.26 3.74
CA ALA A 143 7.49 -15.73 3.80
C ALA A 143 6.71 -16.44 2.69
N HIS A 144 5.87 -15.71 1.95
CA HIS A 144 5.11 -16.23 0.80
C HIS A 144 6.01 -16.48 -0.41
#